data_AF-N0BBT0-F1
#
_entry.id   AF-N0BBT0-F1
#
_cell.length_a   1.000
_cell.length_b   1.000
_cell.length_c   1.000
_cell.angle_alpha   90.00
_cell.angle_beta   90.00
_cell.angle_gamma   90.00
#
_symmetry.space_group_name_H-M   'P 1'
#
loop_
_entity.id
_entity.type
_entity.pdbx_description
1 polymer ?
#
loop_
_entity_poly.entity_id
_entity_poly.type
_entity_poly.pdbx_seq_one_letter_code
_entity_poly.pdbx_strand_id
1 'polypeptide(L)'
;MTIDAESGGRSWPKAAGIGVAVAVATAIVMLALASAGVSPFPEPPSLAFAETLLRRPLPLPVGLLFHIAYVTFWSVIFVRYFQRRNIKTALALAGALWLLILLVFFPVVGWGFAGININAKLIPASFVPHLLFGLLLWGLDKYLPRTASKHSRAV
;
A
#
# COMPACT_ATOMS: atom_id res chain seq x y z
N MET A 1 25.65 10.77 -19.36
CA MET A 1 24.71 10.18 -18.39
C MET A 1 23.44 9.80 -19.16
N THR A 2 23.41 8.59 -19.71
CA THR A 2 22.29 8.10 -20.52
C THR A 2 21.14 7.72 -19.58
N ILE A 3 19.97 8.34 -19.79
CA ILE A 3 18.73 7.85 -19.18
C ILE A 3 18.35 6.62 -19.99
N ASP A 4 18.80 5.46 -19.53
CA ASP A 4 18.60 4.20 -20.20
C ASP A 4 17.10 3.90 -20.35
N ALA A 5 16.73 3.44 -21.54
CA ALA A 5 15.39 3.03 -21.90
C ALA A 5 14.83 2.05 -20.87
N GLU A 6 13.88 2.52 -20.04
CA GLU A 6 13.23 1.66 -19.07
C GLU A 6 12.46 0.55 -19.80
N SER A 7 12.89 -0.70 -19.63
CA SER A 7 12.17 -1.87 -20.14
C SER A 7 10.68 -1.72 -19.78
N GLY A 8 9.77 -1.83 -20.77
CA GLY A 8 8.35 -1.46 -20.63
C GLY A 8 7.56 -2.20 -19.53
N GLY A 9 8.18 -3.15 -18.81
CA GLY A 9 7.64 -3.79 -17.62
C GLY A 9 8.05 -3.17 -16.27
N ARG A 10 8.92 -2.14 -16.24
CA ARG A 10 9.41 -1.51 -15.01
C ARG A 10 9.23 0.01 -14.98
N SER A 11 8.50 0.61 -15.91
CA SER A 11 8.50 2.07 -16.02
C SER A 11 8.00 2.78 -14.74
N TRP A 12 8.63 3.90 -14.38
CA TRP A 12 8.20 4.72 -13.24
C TRP A 12 6.72 5.11 -13.27
N PRO A 13 6.15 5.57 -14.42
CA PRO A 13 4.74 5.89 -14.50
C PRO A 13 3.83 4.68 -14.27
N LYS A 14 4.21 3.49 -14.78
CA LYS A 14 3.46 2.25 -14.52
C LYS A 14 3.49 1.90 -13.03
N ALA A 15 4.67 1.98 -12.41
CA ALA A 15 4.86 1.64 -11.00
C ALA A 15 4.05 2.58 -10.07
N ALA A 16 4.12 3.89 -10.31
CA ALA A 16 3.35 4.88 -9.58
C ALA A 16 1.83 4.72 -9.82
N GLY A 17 1.42 4.50 -11.08
CA GLY A 17 0.02 4.29 -11.44
C GLY A 17 -0.59 3.06 -10.78
N ILE A 18 0.14 1.94 -10.74
CA ILE A 18 -0.25 0.74 -9.98
C ILE A 18 -0.39 1.09 -8.50
N GLY A 19 0.62 1.77 -7.93
CA GLY A 19 0.61 2.14 -6.52
C GLY A 19 -0.60 2.99 -6.11
N VAL A 20 -0.92 4.02 -6.88
CA VAL A 20 -2.10 4.85 -6.64
C VAL A 20 -3.39 4.05 -6.80
N ALA A 21 -3.50 3.20 -7.83
CA ALA A 21 -4.68 2.36 -8.03
C ALA A 21 -4.92 1.38 -6.87
N VAL A 22 -3.86 0.70 -6.40
CA VAL A 22 -3.93 -0.19 -5.22
C VAL A 22 -4.29 0.61 -3.97
N ALA A 23 -3.71 1.80 -3.78
CA ALA A 23 -3.99 2.65 -2.63
C ALA A 23 -5.46 3.08 -2.57
N VAL A 24 -6.01 3.54 -3.70
CA VAL A 24 -7.41 3.97 -3.79
C VAL A 24 -8.35 2.77 -3.57
N ALA A 25 -8.11 1.64 -4.23
CA ALA A 25 -8.95 0.46 -4.07
C ALA A 25 -8.97 -0.06 -2.62
N THR A 26 -7.82 -0.13 -1.96
CA THR A 26 -7.74 -0.53 -0.55
C THR A 26 -8.36 0.51 0.38
N ALA A 27 -8.21 1.81 0.10
CA ALA A 27 -8.86 2.87 0.87
C ALA A 27 -10.39 2.78 0.78
N ILE A 28 -10.95 2.54 -0.41
CA ILE A 28 -12.40 2.36 -0.59
C ILE A 28 -12.92 1.22 0.27
N VAL A 29 -12.24 0.06 0.26
CA VAL A 29 -12.65 -1.10 1.07
C VAL A 29 -12.60 -0.78 2.56
N MET A 30 -11.52 -0.16 3.04
CA MET A 30 -11.39 0.22 4.45
C MET A 30 -12.46 1.23 4.88
N LEU A 31 -12.70 2.27 4.07
CA LEU A 31 -13.72 3.28 4.35
C LEU A 31 -15.13 2.69 4.33
N ALA A 32 -15.42 1.77 3.40
CA ALA A 32 -16.69 1.06 3.37
C ALA A 32 -16.91 0.24 4.65
N LEU A 33 -15.92 -0.54 5.08
CA LEU A 33 -15.99 -1.33 6.33
C LEU A 33 -16.12 -0.45 7.58
N ALA A 34 -15.45 0.71 7.60
CA ALA A 34 -15.59 1.69 8.66
C ALA A 34 -17.00 2.30 8.68
N SER A 35 -17.52 2.72 7.52
CA SER A 35 -18.88 3.28 7.41
C SER A 35 -19.98 2.28 7.77
N ALA A 36 -19.72 0.98 7.58
CA ALA A 36 -20.62 -0.10 7.97
C ALA A 36 -20.53 -0.46 9.47
N GLY A 37 -19.64 0.17 10.24
CA GLY A 37 -19.44 -0.12 11.67
C GLY A 37 -18.80 -1.47 11.96
N VAL A 38 -18.23 -2.13 10.95
CA VAL A 38 -17.63 -3.47 11.07
C VAL A 38 -16.14 -3.38 11.45
N SER A 39 -15.50 -2.25 11.16
CA SER A 39 -14.09 -2.01 11.47
C SER A 39 -13.86 -1.97 12.99
N PRO A 40 -12.96 -2.80 13.55
CA PRO A 40 -12.60 -2.72 14.97
C PRO A 40 -11.56 -1.63 15.28
N PHE A 41 -11.11 -0.88 14.26
CA PHE A 41 -10.17 0.22 14.42
C PHE A 41 -10.86 1.47 14.99
N PRO A 42 -10.26 2.15 15.98
CA PRO A 42 -10.77 3.42 16.48
C PRO A 42 -10.82 4.49 15.38
N GLU A 43 -9.82 4.49 14.50
CA GLU A 43 -9.67 5.40 13.37
C GLU A 43 -8.79 4.73 12.28
N PRO A 44 -8.73 5.28 11.04
CA PRO A 44 -7.83 4.75 10.02
C PRO A 44 -6.35 4.77 10.46
N PRO A 45 -5.58 3.67 10.31
CA PRO A 45 -4.20 3.62 10.81
C PRO A 45 -3.26 4.70 10.23
N SER A 46 -3.46 5.09 8.98
CA SER A 46 -2.68 6.17 8.36
C SER A 46 -3.03 7.56 8.90
N LEU A 47 -4.26 7.75 9.40
CA LEU A 47 -4.67 8.96 10.10
C LEU A 47 -4.01 9.01 11.48
N ALA A 48 -4.16 7.94 12.27
CA ALA A 48 -3.55 7.82 13.60
C ALA A 48 -2.04 8.06 13.55
N PHE A 49 -1.37 7.51 12.53
CA PHE A 49 0.05 7.75 12.31
C PHE A 49 0.36 9.21 11.98
N ALA A 50 -0.41 9.84 11.10
CA ALA A 50 -0.22 11.24 10.74
C ALA A 50 -0.42 12.16 11.96
N GLU A 51 -1.44 11.90 12.78
CA GLU A 51 -1.70 12.66 14.00
C GLU A 51 -0.60 12.46 15.04
N THR A 52 -0.10 11.23 15.18
CA THR A 52 1.05 10.91 16.05
C THR A 52 2.30 11.67 15.59
N LEU A 53 2.57 11.68 14.28
CA LEU A 53 3.74 12.33 13.70
C LEU A 53 3.68 13.86 13.82
N LEU A 54 2.51 14.45 13.55
CA LEU A 54 2.31 15.91 13.58
C LEU A 54 1.84 16.44 14.93
N ARG A 55 1.62 15.54 15.91
CA ARG A 55 1.19 15.81 17.29
C ARG A 55 -0.05 16.71 17.37
N ARG A 56 -1.01 16.49 16.48
CA ARG A 56 -2.28 17.21 16.46
C ARG A 56 -3.35 16.39 15.74
N PRO A 57 -4.65 16.65 16.03
CA PRO A 57 -5.74 16.10 15.24
C PRO A 57 -5.65 16.54 13.77
N LEU A 58 -5.99 15.65 12.85
CA LEU A 58 -5.94 15.91 11.42
C LEU A 58 -7.25 15.47 10.76
N PRO A 59 -7.64 16.11 9.65
CA PRO A 59 -8.82 15.66 8.91
C PRO A 59 -8.48 14.40 8.10
N LEU A 60 -9.48 13.54 7.90
CA LEU A 60 -9.38 12.27 7.15
C LEU A 60 -8.59 12.35 5.82
N PRO A 61 -8.75 13.39 4.97
CA PRO A 61 -7.98 13.50 3.73
C PRO A 61 -6.45 13.46 3.94
N VAL A 62 -5.94 13.97 5.06
CA VAL A 62 -4.51 13.90 5.36
C VAL A 62 -4.09 12.45 5.62
N GLY A 63 -4.88 11.70 6.40
CA GLY A 63 -4.66 10.26 6.59
C GLY A 63 -4.71 9.48 5.27
N LEU A 64 -5.60 9.84 4.34
CA LEU A 64 -5.67 9.21 3.01
C LEU A 64 -4.45 9.54 2.15
N LEU A 65 -3.91 10.75 2.23
CA LEU A 65 -2.67 11.12 1.53
C LEU A 65 -1.47 10.31 2.06
N PHE A 66 -1.36 10.13 3.38
CA PHE A 66 -0.34 9.25 3.98
C PHE A 66 -0.48 7.81 3.50
N HIS A 67 -1.71 7.29 3.46
CA HIS A 67 -1.99 5.94 2.93
C HIS A 67 -1.56 5.80 1.47
N ILE A 68 -1.95 6.76 0.62
CA ILE A 68 -1.59 6.75 -0.80
C ILE A 68 -0.08 6.81 -0.99
N ALA A 69 0.60 7.70 -0.28
CA ALA A 69 2.05 7.82 -0.35
C ALA A 69 2.73 6.49 0.06
N TYR A 70 2.29 5.89 1.16
CA TYR A 70 2.87 4.67 1.70
C TYR A 70 2.64 3.45 0.80
N VAL A 71 1.41 3.22 0.37
CA VAL A 71 1.06 2.10 -0.54
C VAL A 71 1.72 2.28 -1.90
N THR A 72 1.79 3.50 -2.42
CA THR A 72 2.47 3.79 -3.68
C THR A 72 3.97 3.53 -3.56
N PHE A 73 4.60 3.97 -2.47
CA PHE A 73 6.02 3.69 -2.20
C PHE A 73 6.32 2.20 -2.28
N TRP A 74 5.60 1.36 -1.55
CA TRP A 74 5.85 -0.08 -1.55
C TRP A 74 5.50 -0.76 -2.87
N SER A 75 4.48 -0.27 -3.58
CA SER A 75 4.14 -0.76 -4.92
C SER A 75 5.25 -0.43 -5.93
N VAL A 76 5.81 0.77 -5.85
CA VAL A 76 6.98 1.17 -6.66
C VAL A 76 8.16 0.28 -6.32
N ILE A 77 8.43 0.03 -5.03
CA ILE A 77 9.52 -0.84 -4.61
C ILE A 77 9.38 -2.24 -5.25
N PHE A 78 8.18 -2.82 -5.20
CA PHE A 78 7.89 -4.11 -5.80
C PHE A 78 8.08 -4.12 -7.32
N VAL A 79 7.47 -3.17 -8.04
CA VAL A 79 7.51 -3.16 -9.52
C VAL A 79 8.93 -2.93 -10.05
N ARG A 80 9.70 -2.09 -9.37
CA ARG A 80 11.03 -1.64 -9.80
C ARG A 80 12.15 -2.58 -9.40
N TYR A 81 12.19 -2.99 -8.14
CA TYR A 81 13.37 -3.62 -7.56
C TYR A 81 13.23 -5.12 -7.36
N PHE A 82 12.00 -5.67 -7.33
CA PHE A 82 11.86 -7.11 -7.22
C PHE A 82 12.21 -7.80 -8.55
N GLN A 83 13.18 -8.71 -8.50
CA GLN A 83 13.59 -9.51 -9.66
C GLN A 83 12.46 -10.42 -10.13
N ARG A 84 11.79 -11.10 -9.19
CA ARG A 84 10.61 -11.95 -9.42
C ARG A 84 9.37 -11.19 -8.95
N ARG A 85 8.40 -11.01 -9.84
CA ARG A 85 7.12 -10.33 -9.55
C ARG A 85 5.96 -11.31 -9.75
N ASN A 86 5.93 -12.34 -8.93
CA ASN A 86 4.86 -13.33 -8.90
C ASN A 86 4.00 -13.18 -7.65
N ILE A 87 2.94 -13.96 -7.55
CA ILE A 87 2.00 -13.89 -6.42
C ILE A 87 2.70 -14.16 -5.08
N LYS A 88 3.67 -15.07 -5.04
CA LYS A 88 4.41 -15.40 -3.81
C LYS A 88 5.19 -14.18 -3.31
N THR A 89 5.89 -13.48 -4.20
CA THR A 89 6.64 -12.27 -3.82
C THR A 89 5.75 -11.10 -3.42
N ALA A 90 4.56 -10.97 -4.03
CA ALA A 90 3.60 -9.92 -3.65
C ALA A 90 2.96 -10.21 -2.29
N LEU A 91 2.58 -11.47 -2.04
CA LEU A 91 2.07 -11.92 -0.74
C LEU A 91 3.14 -11.88 0.36
N ALA A 92 4.40 -12.16 0.03
CA ALA A 92 5.51 -12.01 0.96
C ALA A 92 5.70 -10.54 1.37
N LEU A 93 5.64 -9.60 0.41
CA LEU A 93 5.66 -8.17 0.72
C LEU A 93 4.46 -7.76 1.58
N ALA A 94 3.25 -8.20 1.22
CA ALA A 94 2.04 -7.97 2.01
C ALA A 94 2.18 -8.48 3.45
N GLY A 95 2.70 -9.70 3.62
CA GLY A 95 2.97 -10.29 4.94
C GLY A 95 4.00 -9.48 5.74
N ALA A 96 5.08 -9.03 5.11
CA ALA A 96 6.08 -8.19 5.75
C ALA A 96 5.49 -6.84 6.21
N LEU A 97 4.66 -6.21 5.37
CA LEU A 97 3.96 -4.97 5.73
C LEU A 97 2.92 -5.18 6.83
N TRP A 98 2.26 -6.33 6.84
CA TRP A 98 1.36 -6.71 7.92
C TRP A 98 2.10 -6.87 9.25
N LEU A 99 3.27 -7.53 9.25
CA LEU A 99 4.11 -7.58 10.46
C LEU A 99 4.59 -6.18 10.86
N LEU A 100 4.93 -5.33 9.90
CA LEU A 100 5.37 -3.96 10.16
C LEU A 100 4.27 -3.13 10.83
N ILE A 101 2.99 -3.27 10.42
CA ILE A 101 1.91 -2.56 11.11
C ILE A 101 1.71 -3.08 12.55
N LEU A 102 1.81 -4.39 12.77
CA LEU A 102 1.64 -4.98 14.11
C LEU A 102 2.77 -4.63 15.08
N LEU A 103 4.01 -4.60 14.59
CA LEU A 103 5.21 -4.51 15.43
C LEU A 103 5.77 -3.09 15.53
N VAL A 104 5.41 -2.20 14.60
CA VAL A 104 5.96 -0.83 14.56
C VAL A 104 4.83 0.20 14.61
N PHE A 105 3.94 0.22 13.62
CA PHE A 105 2.94 1.30 13.55
C PHE A 105 1.97 1.28 14.72
N PHE A 106 1.41 0.12 15.09
CA PHE A 106 0.49 0.02 16.24
C PHE A 106 1.13 0.46 17.56
N PRO A 107 2.34 0.00 17.94
CA PRO A 107 3.06 0.57 19.08
C PRO A 107 3.27 2.08 18.98
N VAL A 108 3.70 2.58 17.82
CA VAL A 108 4.01 4.01 17.61
C VAL A 108 2.78 4.89 17.85
N VAL A 109 1.60 4.47 17.39
CA VAL A 109 0.34 5.22 17.58
C VAL A 109 -0.35 4.94 18.94
N GLY A 110 0.33 4.22 19.84
CA GLY A 110 -0.18 3.94 21.19
C GLY A 110 -1.13 2.74 21.31
N TRP A 111 -1.37 1.99 20.24
CA TRP A 111 -2.26 0.81 20.26
C TRP A 111 -1.58 -0.46 20.80
N GLY A 112 -0.27 -0.37 21.09
CA GLY A 112 0.52 -1.47 21.65
C GLY A 112 0.89 -2.53 20.59
N PHE A 113 1.72 -3.50 21.00
CA PHE A 113 2.13 -4.59 20.12
C PHE A 113 0.93 -5.39 19.62
N ALA A 114 0.83 -5.57 18.30
CA ALA A 114 -0.28 -6.24 17.65
C ALA A 114 -1.68 -5.63 17.94
N GLY A 115 -1.75 -4.41 18.48
CA GLY A 115 -3.01 -3.70 18.74
C GLY A 115 -3.72 -4.11 20.03
N ILE A 116 -3.04 -4.83 20.94
CA ILE A 116 -3.66 -5.41 22.14
C ILE A 116 -4.18 -4.39 23.16
N ASN A 117 -3.70 -3.14 23.14
CA ASN A 117 -4.23 -2.10 24.03
C ASN A 117 -5.63 -1.64 23.60
N ILE A 118 -6.03 -1.91 22.35
CA ILE A 118 -7.36 -1.61 21.83
C ILE A 118 -8.23 -2.87 21.87
N ASN A 119 -7.88 -3.89 21.08
CA ASN A 119 -8.47 -5.23 21.12
C ASN A 119 -7.72 -6.20 20.19
N ALA A 120 -7.83 -7.51 20.44
CA ALA A 120 -7.18 -8.53 19.62
C ALA A 120 -7.75 -8.67 18.18
N LYS A 121 -8.93 -8.09 17.88
CA LYS A 121 -9.51 -8.13 16.53
C LYS A 121 -8.73 -7.27 15.53
N LEU A 122 -7.87 -6.34 16.00
CA LEU A 122 -6.98 -5.55 15.15
C LEU A 122 -5.99 -6.42 14.36
N ILE A 123 -5.63 -7.61 14.86
CA ILE A 123 -4.72 -8.54 14.17
C ILE A 123 -5.33 -9.03 12.85
N PRO A 124 -6.48 -9.75 12.86
CA PRO A 124 -7.11 -10.16 11.60
C PRO A 124 -7.66 -8.97 10.81
N ALA A 125 -8.12 -7.91 11.46
CA ALA A 125 -8.64 -6.74 10.75
C ALA A 125 -7.55 -5.98 9.97
N SER A 126 -6.31 -5.93 10.48
CA SER A 126 -5.18 -5.40 9.72
C SER A 126 -4.68 -6.38 8.66
N PHE A 127 -4.85 -7.68 8.84
CA PHE A 127 -4.44 -8.68 7.85
C PHE A 127 -5.20 -8.52 6.52
N VAL A 128 -6.52 -8.30 6.57
CA VAL A 128 -7.37 -8.18 5.37
C VAL A 128 -6.89 -7.13 4.36
N PRO A 129 -6.66 -5.85 4.72
CA PRO A 129 -6.19 -4.85 3.76
C PRO A 129 -4.79 -5.15 3.22
N HIS A 130 -3.92 -5.81 3.99
CA HIS A 130 -2.60 -6.23 3.52
C HIS A 130 -2.68 -7.39 2.52
N LEU A 131 -3.53 -8.37 2.79
CA LEU A 131 -3.81 -9.44 1.84
C LEU A 131 -4.37 -8.86 0.53
N LEU A 132 -5.35 -7.95 0.63
CA LEU A 132 -5.93 -7.26 -0.52
C LEU A 132 -4.87 -6.47 -1.29
N PHE A 133 -3.98 -5.74 -0.61
CA PHE A 133 -2.83 -5.08 -1.22
C PHE A 133 -1.98 -6.05 -2.04
N GLY A 134 -1.58 -7.20 -1.48
CA GLY A 134 -0.74 -8.17 -2.18
C GLY A 134 -1.41 -8.75 -3.43
N LEU A 135 -2.71 -9.05 -3.33
CA LEU A 135 -3.52 -9.57 -4.45
C LEU A 135 -3.67 -8.53 -5.57
N LEU A 136 -4.02 -7.29 -5.22
CA LEU A 136 -4.20 -6.20 -6.19
C LEU A 136 -2.86 -5.82 -6.85
N LEU A 137 -1.79 -5.72 -6.07
CA LEU A 137 -0.45 -5.41 -6.57
C LEU A 137 0.01 -6.43 -7.61
N TRP A 138 -0.13 -7.73 -7.28
CA TRP A 138 0.18 -8.80 -8.22
C TRP A 138 -0.70 -8.76 -9.47
N GLY A 139 -2.02 -8.63 -9.28
CA GLY A 139 -2.98 -8.60 -10.38
C GLY A 139 -2.70 -7.45 -11.35
N LEU A 140 -2.55 -6.24 -10.84
CA LEU A 140 -2.31 -5.06 -11.66
C LEU A 140 -0.93 -5.09 -12.34
N ASP A 141 0.14 -5.54 -11.69
CA ASP A 141 1.44 -5.68 -12.37
C ASP A 141 1.39 -6.71 -13.51
N LYS A 142 0.66 -7.82 -13.30
CA LYS A 142 0.54 -8.91 -14.26
C LYS A 142 -0.32 -8.56 -15.47
N TYR A 143 -1.47 -7.91 -15.25
CA TYR A 143 -2.49 -7.73 -16.29
C TYR A 143 -2.50 -6.34 -16.93
N LEU A 144 -1.88 -5.31 -16.34
CA LEU A 144 -1.77 -4.01 -17.01
C LEU A 144 -0.77 -4.07 -18.18
N PRO A 145 -1.13 -3.52 -19.36
CA PRO A 145 -0.27 -3.52 -20.54
C PRO A 145 1.09 -2.89 -20.25
N ARG A 146 2.14 -3.50 -20.80
CA ARG A 146 3.47 -2.87 -20.86
C ARG A 146 3.42 -1.85 -21.99
N THR A 147 3.51 -0.56 -21.68
CA THR A 147 3.60 0.46 -22.72
C THR A 147 4.83 0.18 -23.58
N ALA A 148 4.61 -0.21 -24.83
CA ALA A 148 5.69 -0.36 -25.80
C ALA A 148 6.26 1.03 -26.07
N SER A 149 7.57 1.20 -25.86
CA SER A 149 8.26 2.39 -26.34
C SER A 149 8.11 2.43 -27.86
N LYS A 150 7.39 3.43 -28.38
CA LYS A 150 7.40 3.73 -29.81
C LYS A 150 8.85 4.04 -30.19
N HIS A 151 9.55 3.09 -30.78
CA HIS A 151 10.78 3.36 -31.50
C HIS A 151 10.38 4.14 -32.75
N SER A 152 10.63 5.45 -32.77
CA SER A 152 10.67 6.20 -34.04
C SER A 152 11.79 5.58 -34.88
N ARG A 153 11.42 4.71 -35.83
CA ARG A 153 12.25 4.52 -37.02
C ARG A 153 12.17 5.82 -37.81
N ALA A 154 13.15 6.70 -37.60
CA ALA A 154 13.47 7.69 -38.62
C ALA A 154 14.22 6.95 -39.73
N VAL A 155 13.63 7.04 -40.93
CA VAL A 155 14.15 6.56 -42.22
C VAL A 155 15.32 7.44 -42.65
#